data_AF-A0A7W2IXK6-F1
#
_entry.id   AF-A0A7W2IXK6-F1
#
_cell.length_a   1.000
_cell.length_b   1.000
_cell.length_c   1.000
_cell.angle_alpha   90.00
_cell.angle_beta   90.00
_cell.angle_gamma   90.00
#
_symmetry.space_group_name_H-M   'P 1'
#
loop_
_entity.id
_entity.type
_entity.pdbx_description
1 polymer ?
#
loop_
_entity_poly.entity_id
_entity_poly.type
_entity_poly.pdbx_seq_one_letter_code
_entity_poly.pdbx_strand_id
1 'polypeptide(L)'
;MKKIICSVTMLLSFSGWSQIGDAIHCGYDFTSYIVVKPHEDGKSQTINGLKMSVCDENGNEVINKDFKLSWRNNNMPLLFVRNYKVDANNKRISNDADGKWFYYFADDHYLVTVSNTFNAEEYYLKIEDTDGEENGGHFKTLMLQLAPYNMYILCDSEERQKAMQFGRRMNKPLDIVLEKK
;
A
#
# COMPACT_ATOMS: atom_id res chain seq x y z
N MET A 1 -20.17 -39.54 -45.13
CA MET A 1 -19.08 -38.55 -45.01
C MET A 1 -19.59 -37.13 -44.77
N LYS A 2 -20.50 -36.57 -45.57
CA LYS A 2 -21.09 -35.21 -45.35
C LYS A 2 -21.70 -34.97 -43.95
N LYS A 3 -22.41 -35.95 -43.39
CA LYS A 3 -23.07 -35.82 -42.07
C LYS A 3 -22.08 -35.77 -40.90
N ILE A 4 -20.93 -36.45 -41.01
CA ILE A 4 -19.87 -36.45 -39.99
C ILE A 4 -19.11 -35.13 -40.02
N ILE A 5 -18.87 -34.58 -41.22
CA ILE A 5 -18.20 -33.29 -41.41
C ILE A 5 -19.03 -32.17 -40.76
N CYS A 6 -20.35 -32.10 -40.99
CA CYS A 6 -21.21 -31.11 -40.34
C CYS A 6 -21.23 -31.21 -38.80
N SER A 7 -21.18 -32.42 -38.23
CA SER A 7 -21.16 -32.58 -36.77
C SER A 7 -19.84 -32.12 -36.14
N VAL A 8 -18.72 -32.31 -36.84
CA VAL A 8 -17.40 -31.83 -36.39
C VAL A 8 -17.30 -30.30 -36.50
N THR A 9 -17.87 -29.69 -37.55
CA THR A 9 -17.90 -28.22 -37.68
C THR A 9 -18.79 -27.56 -36.60
N MET A 10 -19.88 -28.23 -36.20
CA MET A 10 -20.79 -27.72 -35.17
C MET A 10 -20.20 -27.78 -33.74
N LEU A 11 -19.40 -28.80 -33.43
CA LEU A 11 -18.70 -28.93 -32.13
C LEU A 11 -17.57 -27.90 -31.96
N LEU A 12 -16.85 -27.55 -33.02
CA LEU A 12 -15.78 -26.53 -32.98
C LEU A 12 -16.31 -25.09 -32.89
N SER A 13 -17.59 -24.87 -33.19
CA SER A 13 -18.22 -23.53 -33.14
C SER A 13 -18.66 -23.13 -31.72
N PHE A 14 -18.78 -24.08 -30.79
CA PHE A 14 -19.19 -23.81 -29.40
C PHE A 14 -18.02 -23.54 -28.44
N SER A 15 -16.78 -23.83 -28.85
CA SER A 15 -15.57 -23.62 -28.04
C SER A 15 -14.96 -22.23 -28.16
N GLY A 16 -15.51 -21.32 -28.97
CA GLY A 16 -14.95 -19.99 -29.23
C GLY A 16 -15.29 -18.91 -28.21
N TRP A 17 -16.17 -19.16 -27.25
CA TRP A 17 -16.69 -18.13 -26.32
C TRP A 17 -16.32 -18.35 -24.85
N SER A 18 -15.55 -19.38 -24.50
CA SER A 18 -15.23 -19.67 -23.09
C SER A 18 -13.98 -18.97 -22.53
N GLN A 19 -13.49 -17.89 -23.16
CA GLN A 19 -12.24 -17.22 -22.73
C GLN A 19 -12.34 -15.71 -22.50
N ILE A 20 -13.54 -15.12 -22.50
CA ILE A 20 -13.72 -13.73 -22.04
C ILE A 20 -14.44 -13.75 -20.70
N GLY A 21 -13.77 -14.36 -19.71
CA GLY A 21 -14.04 -13.99 -18.33
C GLY A 21 -13.20 -12.76 -18.07
N ASP A 22 -13.78 -11.56 -18.18
CA ASP A 22 -13.14 -10.38 -17.60
C ASP A 22 -12.89 -10.73 -16.13
N ALA A 23 -11.62 -10.93 -15.77
CA ALA A 23 -11.27 -11.02 -14.37
C ALA A 23 -11.83 -9.76 -13.72
N ILE A 24 -12.68 -9.92 -12.70
CA ILE A 24 -13.25 -8.78 -11.98
C ILE A 24 -12.09 -8.11 -11.25
N HIS A 25 -11.47 -7.16 -11.94
CA HIS A 25 -10.35 -6.39 -11.46
C HIS A 25 -10.88 -5.33 -10.50
N CYS A 26 -10.33 -5.33 -9.29
CA CYS A 26 -10.65 -4.33 -8.30
C CYS A 26 -9.87 -3.04 -8.61
N GLY A 27 -10.40 -1.88 -8.25
CA GLY A 27 -9.72 -0.59 -8.47
C GLY A 27 -8.38 -0.43 -7.72
N TYR A 28 -8.04 -1.37 -6.84
CA TYR A 28 -6.76 -1.48 -6.13
C TYR A 28 -5.82 -2.52 -6.74
N ASP A 29 -6.19 -3.13 -7.87
CA ASP A 29 -5.33 -4.08 -8.56
C ASP A 29 -3.97 -3.46 -8.86
N PHE A 30 -2.93 -4.29 -8.76
CA PHE A 30 -1.53 -3.92 -8.98
C PHE A 30 -0.96 -2.90 -7.99
N THR A 31 -1.70 -2.53 -6.94
CA THR A 31 -1.27 -1.57 -5.93
C THR A 31 -1.17 -2.22 -4.56
N SER A 32 -0.10 -1.88 -3.85
CA SER A 32 0.10 -2.20 -2.44
C SER A 32 0.33 -0.91 -1.65
N TYR A 33 0.16 -1.00 -0.32
CA TYR A 33 0.41 0.11 0.59
C TYR A 33 1.40 -0.31 1.67
N ILE A 34 2.26 0.60 2.10
CA ILE A 34 3.01 0.42 3.35
C ILE A 34 2.41 1.41 4.32
N VAL A 35 1.88 0.91 5.45
CA VAL A 35 1.22 1.72 6.47
C VAL A 35 2.10 1.75 7.70
N VAL A 36 2.36 2.95 8.25
CA VAL A 36 3.27 3.14 9.37
C VAL A 36 2.58 3.98 10.45
N LYS A 37 2.64 3.47 11.67
CA LYS A 37 2.13 4.11 12.88
C LYS A 37 3.32 4.48 13.79
N PRO A 38 3.95 5.66 13.57
CA PRO A 38 4.93 6.19 14.50
C PRO A 38 4.26 6.73 15.76
N HIS A 39 4.68 6.29 16.94
CA HIS A 39 4.15 6.76 18.22
C HIS A 39 5.24 6.83 19.30
N GLU A 40 4.97 7.55 20.38
CA GLU A 40 5.80 7.52 21.59
C GLU A 40 5.56 6.24 22.40
N ASP A 41 6.56 5.83 23.18
CA ASP A 41 6.40 4.71 24.10
C ASP A 41 5.22 4.94 25.07
N GLY A 42 4.41 3.91 25.27
CA GLY A 42 3.19 3.98 26.08
C GLY A 42 2.03 4.79 25.49
N LYS A 43 2.20 5.46 24.33
CA LYS A 43 1.11 6.19 23.65
C LYS A 43 0.59 5.41 22.45
N SER A 44 -0.72 5.44 22.24
CA SER A 44 -1.36 4.83 21.06
C SER A 44 -1.52 5.80 19.89
N GLN A 45 -1.37 7.09 20.15
CA GLN A 45 -1.58 8.17 19.19
C GLN A 45 -0.42 8.24 18.21
N THR A 46 -0.74 8.40 16.93
CA THR A 46 0.30 8.60 15.93
C THR A 46 0.85 10.02 16.00
N ILE A 47 2.17 10.16 15.91
CA ILE A 47 2.86 11.45 15.89
C ILE A 47 2.60 12.15 14.55
N ASN A 48 2.20 13.42 14.60
CA ASN A 48 1.94 14.23 13.40
C ASN A 48 3.24 14.89 12.88
N GLY A 49 3.21 15.40 11.65
CA GLY A 49 4.26 16.27 11.11
C GLY A 49 5.62 15.64 10.78
N LEU A 50 5.79 14.34 11.00
CA LEU A 50 6.99 13.59 10.63
C LEU A 50 7.19 13.55 9.10
N LYS A 51 8.43 13.77 8.67
CA LYS A 51 8.84 13.50 7.29
C LYS A 51 9.22 12.02 7.18
N MET A 52 8.54 11.32 6.28
CA MET A 52 8.71 9.88 6.10
C MET A 52 8.86 9.53 4.64
N SER A 53 9.88 8.74 4.30
CA SER A 53 10.21 8.39 2.92
C SER A 53 10.69 6.94 2.81
N VAL A 54 10.48 6.36 1.64
CA VAL A 54 11.23 5.18 1.22
C VAL A 54 12.62 5.63 0.74
N CYS A 55 13.67 5.02 1.26
CA CYS A 55 15.05 5.33 0.92
C CYS A 55 15.87 4.06 0.56
N ASP A 56 17.04 4.30 -0.03
CA ASP A 56 18.06 3.26 -0.21
C ASP A 56 18.80 2.97 1.12
N GLU A 57 19.75 2.04 1.07
CA GLU A 57 20.60 1.66 2.21
C GLU A 57 21.46 2.81 2.77
N ASN A 58 21.68 3.86 1.99
CA ASN A 58 22.46 5.04 2.37
C ASN A 58 21.56 6.17 2.92
N GLY A 59 20.24 5.96 2.96
CA GLY A 59 19.28 6.95 3.43
C GLY A 59 18.86 8.00 2.40
N ASN A 60 19.20 7.81 1.11
CA ASN A 60 18.77 8.69 0.03
C ASN A 60 17.34 8.34 -0.40
N GLU A 61 16.51 9.35 -0.62
CA GLU A 61 15.13 9.16 -1.07
C GLU A 61 15.06 8.44 -2.43
N VAL A 62 14.22 7.41 -2.49
CA VAL A 62 14.01 6.63 -3.71
C VAL A 62 13.00 7.33 -4.61
N ILE A 63 13.39 7.56 -5.87
CA ILE A 63 12.55 8.21 -6.87
C ILE A 63 11.74 7.17 -7.65
N ASN A 64 10.42 7.37 -7.72
CA ASN A 64 9.51 6.55 -8.52
C ASN A 64 9.65 6.86 -10.02
N LYS A 65 10.78 6.46 -10.61
CA LYS A 65 11.09 6.73 -12.01
C LYS A 65 10.23 5.88 -12.94
N ASP A 66 9.60 6.52 -13.91
CA ASP A 66 8.78 5.89 -14.95
C ASP A 66 7.68 4.96 -14.40
N PHE A 67 7.07 5.34 -13.27
CA PHE A 67 6.05 4.55 -12.55
C PHE A 67 6.46 3.11 -12.16
N LYS A 68 7.76 2.81 -12.09
CA LYS A 68 8.24 1.46 -11.80
C LYS A 68 7.91 0.98 -10.38
N LEU A 69 7.91 1.91 -9.42
CA LEU A 69 7.77 1.59 -8.00
C LEU A 69 6.37 1.89 -7.47
N SER A 70 5.64 2.79 -8.12
CA SER A 70 4.26 3.16 -7.76
C SER A 70 3.51 3.69 -8.97
N TRP A 71 2.21 3.48 -9.01
CA TRP A 71 1.33 4.05 -10.04
C TRP A 71 0.99 5.52 -9.79
N ARG A 72 1.46 6.11 -8.68
CA ARG A 72 1.27 7.53 -8.35
C ARG A 72 2.61 8.27 -8.26
N ASN A 73 2.55 9.58 -8.47
CA ASN A 73 3.68 10.51 -8.27
C ASN A 73 4.94 10.09 -9.07
N ASN A 74 4.83 10.02 -10.40
CA ASN A 74 5.95 9.69 -11.27
C ASN A 74 7.09 10.70 -11.15
N ASN A 75 8.33 10.20 -11.19
CA ASN A 75 9.56 10.98 -11.08
C ASN A 75 9.63 11.83 -9.80
N MET A 76 8.91 11.42 -8.75
CA MET A 76 8.96 12.03 -7.42
C MET A 76 9.45 11.00 -6.39
N PRO A 77 9.98 11.47 -5.24
CA PRO A 77 10.25 10.60 -4.11
C PRO A 77 9.00 9.87 -3.61
N LEU A 78 9.20 8.64 -3.12
CA LEU A 78 8.17 7.87 -2.44
C LEU A 78 8.00 8.36 -1.00
N LEU A 79 7.19 9.41 -0.83
CA LEU A 79 6.87 10.00 0.47
C LEU A 79 5.61 9.39 1.06
N PHE A 80 5.64 9.16 2.36
CA PHE A 80 4.45 8.78 3.11
C PHE A 80 3.58 10.02 3.35
N VAL A 81 2.27 9.82 3.27
CA VAL A 81 1.29 10.86 3.53
C VAL A 81 0.36 10.43 4.66
N ARG A 82 -0.06 11.40 5.46
CA ARG A 82 -1.08 11.20 6.49
C ARG A 82 -2.40 10.82 5.83
N ASN A 83 -3.09 9.81 6.36
CA ASN A 83 -4.46 9.55 5.97
C ASN A 83 -5.36 10.73 6.36
N TYR A 84 -6.52 10.82 5.71
CA TYR A 84 -7.46 11.90 5.91
C TYR A 84 -8.89 11.38 5.93
N LYS A 85 -9.77 12.13 6.59
CA LYS A 85 -11.20 11.84 6.58
C LYS A 85 -11.92 12.48 5.39
N VAL A 86 -13.00 11.82 4.98
CA VAL A 86 -13.97 12.31 4.01
C VAL A 86 -15.38 12.29 4.58
N ASP A 87 -16.22 13.23 4.11
CA ASP A 87 -17.65 13.28 4.43
C ASP A 87 -18.48 12.32 3.54
N ALA A 88 -19.81 12.36 3.70
CA ALA A 88 -20.74 11.55 2.91
C ALA A 88 -20.70 11.83 1.39
N ASN A 89 -20.12 12.97 0.98
CA ASN A 89 -19.97 13.37 -0.42
C ASN A 89 -18.53 13.15 -0.93
N ASN A 90 -17.71 12.36 -0.22
CA ASN A 90 -16.29 12.11 -0.51
C ASN A 90 -15.42 13.37 -0.52
N LYS A 91 -15.85 14.46 0.14
CA LYS A 91 -15.03 15.66 0.28
C LYS A 91 -14.11 15.52 1.49
N ARG A 92 -12.82 15.86 1.32
CA ARG A 92 -11.86 15.90 2.43
C ARG A 92 -12.32 16.88 3.51
N ILE A 93 -12.28 16.44 4.76
CA ILE A 93 -12.65 17.21 5.95
C ILE A 93 -11.51 17.18 6.98
N SER A 94 -11.65 17.96 8.06
CA SER A 94 -10.71 17.90 9.19
C SER A 94 -10.72 16.50 9.83
N ASN A 95 -9.57 16.07 10.35
CA ASN A 95 -9.45 14.79 11.04
C ASN A 95 -10.24 14.74 12.35
N ASP A 96 -10.57 15.88 12.95
CA ASP A 96 -11.40 15.99 14.17
C ASP A 96 -12.90 15.90 13.89
N ALA A 97 -13.32 16.09 12.63
CA ALA A 97 -14.72 16.01 12.24
C ALA A 97 -15.21 14.55 12.18
N ASP A 98 -16.53 14.37 12.31
CA ASP A 98 -17.16 13.08 12.07
C ASP A 98 -17.15 12.75 10.58
N GLY A 99 -16.62 11.58 10.23
CA GLY A 99 -16.41 11.16 8.86
C GLY A 99 -15.59 9.88 8.76
N LYS A 100 -15.46 9.36 7.56
CA LYS A 100 -14.80 8.07 7.30
C LYS A 100 -13.36 8.29 6.85
N TRP A 101 -12.45 7.44 7.30
CA TRP A 101 -11.09 7.41 6.76
C TRP A 101 -11.11 7.06 5.28
N PHE A 102 -10.40 7.84 4.46
CA PHE A 102 -10.32 7.60 3.01
C PHE A 102 -9.66 6.24 2.74
N TYR A 103 -8.52 5.97 3.38
CA TYR A 103 -7.94 4.64 3.45
C TYR A 103 -8.43 3.92 4.72
N TYR A 104 -9.54 3.20 4.61
CA TYR A 104 -10.22 2.58 5.77
C TYR A 104 -9.34 1.61 6.59
N PHE A 105 -8.29 1.04 6.00
CA PHE A 105 -7.38 0.08 6.62
C PHE A 105 -6.17 0.72 7.31
N ALA A 106 -6.01 2.04 7.18
CA ALA A 106 -4.85 2.78 7.68
C ALA A 106 -5.21 3.75 8.82
N ASP A 107 -6.49 3.88 9.20
CA ASP A 107 -6.96 4.78 10.25
C ASP A 107 -6.37 6.19 10.14
N ASP A 108 -5.81 6.76 11.21
CA ASP A 108 -5.16 8.07 11.16
C ASP A 108 -3.71 8.01 10.64
N HIS A 109 -3.15 6.81 10.38
CA HIS A 109 -1.71 6.59 10.17
C HIS A 109 -1.15 7.12 8.84
N TYR A 110 0.17 6.98 8.68
CA TYR A 110 0.86 7.32 7.44
C TYR A 110 0.84 6.17 6.46
N LEU A 111 0.76 6.47 5.18
CA LEU A 111 0.88 5.46 4.13
C LEU A 111 1.63 5.97 2.90
N VAL A 112 2.32 5.06 2.24
CA VAL A 112 2.82 5.25 0.87
C VAL A 112 2.23 4.16 -0.02
N THR A 113 1.93 4.53 -1.26
CA THR A 113 1.43 3.59 -2.27
C THR A 113 2.59 3.13 -3.15
N VAL A 114 2.69 1.83 -3.36
CA VAL A 114 3.71 1.17 -4.18
C VAL A 114 3.05 0.16 -5.12
N SER A 115 3.76 -0.30 -6.14
CA SER A 115 3.29 -1.38 -6.99
C SER A 115 3.26 -2.70 -6.21
N ASN A 116 2.42 -3.64 -6.62
CA ASN A 116 2.36 -4.96 -5.99
C ASN A 116 3.61 -5.84 -6.25
N THR A 117 4.48 -5.41 -7.16
CA THR A 117 5.78 -6.02 -7.47
C THR A 117 6.94 -5.29 -6.80
N PHE A 118 6.67 -4.30 -5.94
CA PHE A 118 7.70 -3.55 -5.22
C PHE A 118 8.54 -4.50 -4.36
N ASN A 119 9.87 -4.51 -4.58
CA ASN A 119 10.78 -5.37 -3.82
C ASN A 119 11.16 -4.71 -2.49
N ALA A 120 10.31 -4.87 -1.47
CA ALA A 120 10.46 -4.19 -0.18
C ALA A 120 11.83 -4.39 0.48
N GLU A 121 12.46 -5.56 0.30
CA GLU A 121 13.73 -5.91 0.97
C GLU A 121 14.93 -5.08 0.48
N GLU A 122 14.83 -4.45 -0.70
CA GLU A 122 15.86 -3.56 -1.25
C GLU A 122 15.81 -2.15 -0.65
N TYR A 123 14.79 -1.84 0.16
CA TYR A 123 14.49 -0.49 0.59
C TYR A 123 14.30 -0.36 2.09
N TYR A 124 14.36 0.89 2.54
CA TYR A 124 14.26 1.25 3.94
C TYR A 124 13.17 2.31 4.11
N LEU A 125 12.49 2.25 5.26
CA LEU A 125 11.70 3.35 5.79
C LEU A 125 12.64 4.28 6.54
N LYS A 126 12.65 5.56 6.16
CA LYS A 126 13.29 6.63 6.92
C LYS A 126 12.23 7.52 7.56
N ILE A 127 12.38 7.79 8.86
CA ILE A 127 11.53 8.72 9.62
C ILE A 127 12.42 9.83 10.15
N GLU A 128 12.08 11.06 9.80
CA GLU A 128 12.77 12.28 10.21
C GLU A 128 11.78 13.21 10.89
N ASP A 129 12.17 13.68 12.07
CA ASP A 129 11.54 14.81 12.73
C ASP A 129 12.09 16.10 12.13
N THR A 130 11.23 16.81 11.39
CA THR A 130 11.58 18.06 10.71
C THR A 130 10.92 19.29 11.33
N ASP A 131 9.95 19.09 12.21
CA ASP A 131 9.07 20.13 12.76
C ASP A 131 9.27 20.34 14.27
N GLY A 132 10.03 19.46 14.94
CA GLY A 132 10.41 19.61 16.35
C GLY A 132 9.18 19.72 17.24
N GLU A 133 9.15 20.73 18.12
CA GLU A 133 8.07 20.93 19.11
C GLU A 133 6.64 20.87 18.52
N GLU A 134 6.45 21.18 17.23
CA GLU A 134 5.14 21.09 16.57
C GLU A 134 4.57 19.66 16.49
N ASN A 135 5.41 18.62 16.55
CA ASN A 135 4.99 17.22 16.60
C ASN A 135 4.87 16.65 18.04
N GLY A 136 5.09 17.47 19.06
CA GLY A 136 5.06 17.05 20.47
C GLY A 136 6.42 16.59 21.03
N GLY A 137 7.53 16.86 20.34
CA GLY A 137 8.87 16.73 20.90
C GLY A 137 10.01 16.79 19.87
N HIS A 138 11.17 16.25 20.25
CA HIS A 138 12.28 16.05 19.33
C HIS A 138 12.59 14.56 19.25
N PHE A 139 12.46 13.96 18.08
CA PHE A 139 12.65 12.52 17.85
C PHE A 139 13.94 12.24 17.06
N LYS A 140 14.56 11.11 17.37
CA LYS A 140 15.73 10.61 16.63
C LYS A 140 15.31 10.15 15.23
N THR A 141 16.19 10.34 14.25
CA THR A 141 16.00 9.75 12.92
C THR A 141 16.05 8.24 13.03
N LEU A 142 15.05 7.57 12.47
CA LEU A 142 14.98 6.12 12.39
C LEU A 142 15.15 5.69 10.93
N MET A 143 15.92 4.62 10.71
CA MET A 143 15.98 3.92 9.44
C MET A 143 15.75 2.42 9.68
N LEU A 144 14.75 1.85 9.02
CA LEU A 144 14.32 0.47 9.20
C LEU A 144 14.19 -0.22 7.84
N GLN A 145 14.81 -1.38 7.66
CA GLN A 145 14.66 -2.15 6.42
C GLN A 145 13.22 -2.64 6.27
N LEU A 146 12.66 -2.47 5.08
CA LEU A 146 11.32 -2.95 4.76
C LEU A 146 11.38 -4.44 4.40
N ALA A 147 10.25 -5.12 4.57
CA ALA A 147 10.09 -6.53 4.25
C ALA A 147 8.78 -6.76 3.50
N PRO A 148 8.62 -7.87 2.75
CA PRO A 148 7.45 -8.08 1.91
C PRO A 148 6.14 -8.17 2.71
N TYR A 149 6.21 -8.58 3.98
CA TYR A 149 5.04 -8.62 4.88
C TYR A 149 4.62 -7.24 5.41
N ASN A 150 5.41 -6.19 5.17
CA ASN A 150 5.04 -4.81 5.45
C ASN A 150 4.07 -4.21 4.41
N MET A 151 3.89 -4.89 3.28
CA MET A 151 3.01 -4.45 2.19
C MET A 151 1.59 -4.98 2.37
N TYR A 152 0.64 -4.04 2.43
CA TYR A 152 -0.79 -4.27 2.40
C TYR A 152 -1.26 -4.51 0.97
N ILE A 153 -1.82 -5.69 0.73
CA ILE A 153 -2.48 -6.03 -0.53
C ILE A 153 -3.97 -6.08 -0.24
N LEU A 154 -4.74 -5.21 -0.88
CA LEU A 154 -6.19 -5.08 -0.63
C LEU A 154 -7.03 -6.01 -1.51
N CYS A 155 -6.57 -6.24 -2.74
CA CYS A 155 -7.26 -7.08 -3.71
C CYS A 155 -6.37 -8.29 -3.99
N ASP A 156 -6.66 -9.38 -3.25
CA ASP A 156 -5.97 -10.66 -3.38
C ASP A 156 -6.96 -11.72 -3.87
N SER A 157 -6.60 -12.50 -4.88
CA SER A 157 -7.44 -13.61 -5.32
C SER A 157 -7.37 -14.75 -4.30
N GLU A 158 -8.44 -15.55 -4.17
CA GLU A 158 -8.43 -16.71 -3.26
C GLU A 158 -7.25 -17.66 -3.52
N GLU A 159 -6.81 -17.78 -4.77
CA GLU A 159 -5.68 -18.60 -5.18
C GLU A 159 -4.35 -18.05 -4.66
N ARG A 160 -4.18 -16.73 -4.68
CA ARG A 160 -2.96 -16.07 -4.20
C ARG A 160 -2.91 -16.04 -2.67
N GLN A 161 -4.07 -15.94 -2.01
CA GLN A 161 -4.19 -16.20 -0.56
C GLN A 161 -3.81 -17.65 -0.20
N LYS A 162 -4.21 -18.64 -1.01
CA LYS A 162 -3.88 -20.06 -0.81
C LYS A 162 -2.40 -20.37 -1.09
N ALA A 163 -1.77 -19.70 -2.06
CA ALA A 163 -0.34 -19.86 -2.36
C ALA A 163 0.57 -19.27 -1.28
N MET A 164 0.09 -18.29 -0.50
CA MET A 164 0.77 -17.73 0.67
C MET A 164 0.65 -18.63 1.92
N GLN A 165 0.72 -19.94 1.75
CA GLN A 165 0.39 -21.01 2.72
C GLN A 165 1.20 -21.03 4.04
N PHE A 166 2.17 -20.11 4.22
CA PHE A 166 2.86 -19.88 5.48
C PHE A 166 2.32 -18.62 6.16
N GLY A 167 1.18 -18.78 6.85
CA GLY A 167 0.56 -17.76 7.71
C GLY A 167 -0.19 -16.68 6.93
N ARG A 168 -1.43 -16.39 7.35
CA ARG A 168 -2.17 -15.22 6.85
C ARG A 168 -1.32 -13.97 7.07
N ARG A 169 -0.91 -13.29 5.99
CA ARG A 169 -0.39 -11.92 6.09
C ARG A 169 -1.51 -11.04 6.64
N MET A 170 -1.46 -10.77 7.93
CA MET A 170 -2.36 -9.81 8.55
C MET A 170 -1.86 -8.43 8.14
N ASN A 171 -2.57 -7.79 7.22
CA ASN A 171 -2.41 -6.38 6.88
C ASN A 171 -2.47 -5.54 8.18
N LYS A 172 -1.31 -5.21 8.75
CA LYS A 172 -1.16 -4.51 10.03
C LYS A 172 -0.11 -3.39 9.91
N PRO A 173 -0.32 -2.24 10.57
CA PRO A 173 0.60 -1.13 10.41
C PRO A 173 1.95 -1.52 10.99
N LEU A 174 3.01 -0.92 10.44
CA LEU A 174 4.31 -0.96 11.08
C LEU A 174 4.20 -0.08 12.31
N ASP A 175 4.11 -0.74 13.47
CA ASP A 175 4.07 -0.10 14.79
C ASP A 175 5.51 0.32 15.13
N ILE A 176 5.75 1.63 15.14
CA ILE A 176 7.09 2.20 15.31
C ILE A 176 7.10 3.06 16.55
N VAL A 177 7.87 2.64 17.55
CA VAL A 177 8.13 3.45 18.75
C VAL A 177 9.30 4.38 18.46
N LEU A 178 9.06 5.70 18.48
CA LEU A 178 10.11 6.69 18.28
C LEU A 178 10.79 7.08 19.60
N GLU A 179 12.11 7.11 19.59
CA GLU A 179 12.92 7.59 20.70
C GLU A 179 13.05 9.12 20.65
N LYS A 180 12.94 9.77 21.81
CA LYS A 180 13.27 11.19 21.95
C LYS A 180 14.77 11.43 21.86
N LYS A 181 15.15 12.58 21.31
CA LYS A 181 16.53 13.11 21.29
C LYS A 181 16.99 13.54 22.67
#